data_AF-A0AAX7VL71-F1
#
_entry.id   AF-A0AAX7VL71-F1
#
_cell.length_a   1.000
_cell.length_b   1.000
_cell.length_c   1.000
_cell.angle_alpha   90.00
_cell.angle_beta   90.00
_cell.angle_gamma   90.00
#
_symmetry.space_group_name_H-M   'P 1'
#
loop_
_entity.id
_entity.type
_entity.pdbx_description
1 polymer ?
#
loop_
_entity_poly.entity_id
_entity_poly.type
_entity_poly.pdbx_seq_one_letter_code
_entity_poly.pdbx_strand_id
1 'polypeptide(L)'
;LYLCGKLNIYELYFIYEYLIYLFQFLKANMVKETGFYDTLGVPPSATPDELKKAYRKLALKYHPDKNPTEGEKFKQISQAYEILSDPKKREIYDRGGEKAIKEGGTGGGGGGGFASPMDIFDLFFGGGSRMHRERKGKNIVHQITVTLEELYNGATRKLAVPKNTICDRCEGRGGRKGAVQVCMSCHGTGMQVRVHQLLPGMVQQMSTVCHSCQGQGKRISQKDRCKACGGRKILRQKKILEVHIDKGMRDGQKIVLHGEGDQEPGLEPGDIIIVLDQRDHAQFTRKGEDLIMSMELQLVEALCGFKNPIQTLDNRTLLITSHPGELIRPGDTKCVLNEGMPTYRRPFEKGRLIIHFSVVFPKANFLPEHKLKELERYLPEKMDAEQPDSMDDDLYIYADLEDCDFENRRRYRNECYYMDEDDYATTGGVQCQTS
;
A
#
# COMPACT_ATOMS: atom_id res chain seq x y z
N LEU A 1 -23.76 36.17 -87.32
CA LEU A 1 -22.49 36.83 -87.74
C LEU A 1 -22.35 38.07 -86.88
N TYR A 2 -21.42 38.27 -85.96
CA TYR A 2 -20.22 37.60 -85.47
C TYR A 2 -20.13 38.06 -84.01
N LEU A 3 -19.86 37.18 -83.05
CA LEU A 3 -18.59 37.23 -82.32
C LEU A 3 -18.37 35.85 -81.70
N CYS A 4 -18.09 34.89 -82.59
CA CYS A 4 -17.42 33.65 -82.24
C CYS A 4 -15.93 34.00 -82.02
N GLY A 5 -15.61 34.54 -80.85
CA GLY A 5 -14.25 34.70 -80.37
C GLY A 5 -13.77 33.40 -79.76
N LYS A 6 -12.87 32.72 -80.48
CA LYS A 6 -12.23 31.44 -80.10
C LYS A 6 -11.75 31.48 -78.64
N LEU A 7 -12.46 30.76 -77.75
CA LEU A 7 -11.82 30.21 -76.56
C LEU A 7 -10.69 29.32 -77.07
N ASN A 8 -9.45 29.72 -76.76
CA ASN A 8 -8.27 28.94 -77.12
C ASN A 8 -8.42 27.55 -76.51
N ILE A 9 -8.04 26.51 -77.26
CA ILE A 9 -8.11 25.11 -76.80
C ILE A 9 -7.44 24.96 -75.42
N TYR A 10 -6.40 25.74 -75.13
CA TYR A 10 -5.71 25.78 -73.84
C TYR A 10 -6.57 26.28 -72.67
N GLU A 11 -7.45 27.27 -72.85
CA GLU A 11 -8.33 27.74 -71.76
C GLU A 11 -9.45 26.75 -71.47
N LEU A 12 -10.02 26.14 -72.52
CA LEU A 12 -10.97 25.03 -72.36
C LEU A 12 -10.30 23.84 -71.65
N TYR A 13 -9.04 23.52 -71.98
CA TYR A 13 -8.28 22.47 -71.29
C TYR A 13 -8.03 22.79 -69.82
N PHE A 14 -7.73 24.05 -69.49
CA PHE A 14 -7.48 24.46 -68.11
C PHE A 14 -8.75 24.42 -67.26
N ILE A 15 -9.89 24.84 -67.81
CA ILE A 15 -11.20 24.73 -67.15
C ILE A 15 -11.61 23.27 -67.02
N TYR A 16 -11.32 22.42 -68.02
CA TYR A 16 -11.62 20.99 -67.98
C TYR A 16 -10.76 20.23 -66.96
N GLU A 17 -9.46 20.51 -66.90
CA GLU A 17 -8.55 20.01 -65.85
C GLU A 17 -8.98 20.48 -64.46
N TYR A 18 -9.33 21.77 -64.30
CA TYR A 18 -9.79 22.30 -63.02
C TYR A 18 -11.13 21.69 -62.59
N LEU A 19 -12.06 21.47 -63.53
CA LEU A 19 -13.33 20.77 -63.27
C LEU A 19 -13.10 19.29 -62.98
N ILE A 20 -12.17 18.61 -63.65
CA ILE A 20 -11.81 17.22 -63.34
C ILE A 20 -11.18 17.13 -61.95
N TYR A 21 -10.30 18.05 -61.59
CA TYR A 21 -9.69 18.12 -60.25
C TYR A 21 -10.75 18.42 -59.18
N LEU A 22 -11.67 19.35 -59.44
CA LEU A 22 -12.78 19.67 -58.55
C LEU A 22 -13.75 18.48 -58.41
N PHE A 23 -14.01 17.76 -59.50
CA PHE A 23 -14.88 16.58 -59.51
C PHE A 23 -14.21 15.36 -58.86
N GLN A 24 -12.88 15.20 -59.00
CA GLN A 24 -12.09 14.20 -58.27
C GLN A 24 -11.98 14.55 -56.77
N PHE A 25 -11.84 15.82 -56.43
CA PHE A 25 -11.82 16.30 -55.04
C PHE A 25 -13.18 16.15 -54.35
N LEU A 26 -14.28 16.37 -55.08
CA LEU A 26 -15.64 16.11 -54.62
C LEU A 26 -15.92 14.60 -54.48
N LYS A 27 -15.40 13.75 -55.37
CA LYS A 27 -15.51 12.27 -55.25
C LYS A 27 -14.70 11.69 -54.09
N ALA A 28 -13.55 12.27 -53.76
CA ALA A 28 -12.67 11.79 -52.70
C ALA A 28 -13.22 12.02 -51.28
N ASN A 29 -14.22 12.89 -51.13
CA ASN A 29 -14.86 13.22 -49.83
C ASN A 29 -16.23 12.56 -49.63
N MET A 30 -16.66 11.67 -50.51
CA MET A 30 -17.91 10.93 -50.31
C MET A 30 -17.71 9.77 -49.34
N VAL A 31 -17.86 10.08 -48.04
CA VAL A 31 -17.91 9.08 -46.97
C VAL A 31 -19.17 8.24 -47.15
N LYS A 32 -19.01 6.91 -47.11
CA LYS A 32 -20.10 5.96 -47.34
C LYS A 32 -21.16 5.97 -46.23
N GLU A 33 -20.77 6.23 -44.98
CA GLU A 33 -21.66 6.33 -43.80
C GLU A 33 -21.19 7.42 -42.82
N THR A 34 -22.07 8.33 -42.41
CA THR A 34 -21.73 9.46 -41.51
C THR A 34 -21.90 9.16 -40.02
N GLY A 35 -22.34 7.95 -39.63
CA GLY A 35 -22.76 7.63 -38.27
C GLY A 35 -21.76 7.98 -37.15
N PHE A 36 -20.47 7.70 -37.32
CA PHE A 36 -19.45 8.07 -36.32
C PHE A 36 -19.14 9.57 -36.28
N TYR A 37 -19.26 10.26 -37.41
CA TYR A 37 -19.11 11.71 -37.49
C TYR A 37 -20.29 12.42 -36.81
N ASP A 38 -21.51 11.93 -37.03
CA ASP A 38 -22.74 12.42 -36.43
C ASP A 38 -22.74 12.20 -34.91
N THR A 39 -22.23 11.05 -34.45
CA THR A 39 -22.10 10.72 -33.01
C THR A 39 -21.13 11.67 -32.28
N LEU A 40 -20.06 12.10 -32.94
CA LEU A 40 -19.12 13.10 -32.41
C LEU A 40 -19.57 14.55 -32.67
N GLY A 41 -20.60 14.75 -33.50
CA GLY A 41 -21.11 16.06 -33.88
C GLY A 41 -20.13 16.88 -34.72
N VAL A 42 -19.35 16.23 -35.58
CA VAL A 42 -18.34 16.87 -36.43
C VAL A 42 -18.54 16.50 -37.91
N PRO A 43 -18.18 17.37 -38.87
CA PRO A 43 -18.32 17.04 -40.28
C PRO A 43 -17.31 15.97 -40.73
N PRO A 44 -17.57 15.22 -41.82
CA PRO A 44 -16.64 14.24 -42.38
C PRO A 44 -15.27 14.82 -42.76
N SER A 45 -15.20 16.12 -43.04
CA SER A 45 -13.96 16.87 -43.32
C SER A 45 -13.19 17.29 -42.07
N ALA A 46 -13.61 16.89 -40.86
CA ALA A 46 -13.02 17.34 -39.61
C ALA A 46 -11.54 16.93 -39.47
N THR A 47 -10.74 17.86 -38.96
CA THR A 47 -9.32 17.66 -38.66
C THR A 47 -9.14 16.80 -37.39
N PRO A 48 -7.98 16.12 -37.20
CA PRO A 48 -7.74 15.32 -36.00
C PRO A 48 -7.83 16.13 -34.69
N ASP A 49 -7.48 17.42 -34.72
CA ASP A 49 -7.59 18.30 -33.56
C ASP A 49 -9.04 18.65 -33.22
N GLU A 50 -9.91 18.80 -34.22
CA GLU A 50 -11.35 19.02 -34.03
C GLU A 50 -12.02 17.76 -33.48
N LEU A 51 -11.66 16.58 -34.00
CA LEU A 51 -12.12 15.29 -33.46
C LEU A 51 -11.75 15.13 -31.98
N LYS A 52 -10.50 15.46 -31.62
CA LYS A 52 -10.01 15.39 -30.24
C LYS A 52 -10.69 16.40 -29.31
N LYS A 53 -11.05 17.58 -29.81
CA LYS A 53 -11.79 18.60 -29.04
C LYS A 53 -13.25 18.17 -28.84
N ALA A 54 -13.91 17.67 -29.87
CA ALA A 54 -15.29 17.17 -29.80
C ALA A 54 -15.42 15.98 -28.84
N TYR A 55 -14.51 15.01 -28.95
CA TYR A 55 -14.46 13.87 -28.02
C TYR A 55 -14.29 14.32 -26.57
N ARG A 56 -13.33 15.20 -26.27
CA ARG A 56 -13.12 15.69 -24.89
C ARG A 56 -14.36 16.38 -24.32
N LYS A 57 -15.06 17.17 -25.13
CA LYS A 57 -16.30 17.86 -24.73
C LYS A 57 -17.42 16.87 -24.41
N LEU A 58 -17.60 15.84 -25.24
CA LEU A 58 -18.63 14.82 -25.07
C LEU A 58 -18.30 13.82 -23.96
N ALA A 59 -17.03 13.41 -23.84
CA ALA A 59 -16.56 12.50 -22.79
C ALA A 59 -16.70 13.09 -21.38
N LEU A 60 -16.51 14.41 -21.21
CA LEU A 60 -16.77 15.10 -19.95
C LEU A 60 -18.27 15.19 -19.63
N LYS A 61 -19.12 15.31 -20.65
CA LYS A 61 -20.58 15.45 -20.50
C LYS A 61 -21.26 14.12 -20.18
N TYR A 62 -20.80 13.03 -20.77
CA TYR A 62 -21.37 11.69 -20.62
C TYR A 62 -20.50 10.75 -19.77
N HIS A 63 -19.62 11.31 -18.92
CA HIS A 63 -18.78 10.49 -18.05
C HIS A 63 -19.65 9.63 -17.12
N PRO A 64 -19.38 8.32 -16.99
CA PRO A 64 -20.23 7.39 -16.24
C PRO A 64 -20.36 7.75 -14.75
N ASP A 65 -19.35 8.42 -14.19
CA ASP A 65 -19.35 8.92 -12.81
C ASP A 65 -20.33 10.09 -12.57
N LYS A 66 -20.62 10.87 -13.63
CA LYS A 66 -21.53 12.04 -13.54
C LYS A 66 -22.92 11.75 -14.07
N ASN A 67 -23.06 10.79 -15.00
CA ASN A 67 -24.31 10.40 -15.63
C ASN A 67 -24.38 8.86 -15.80
N PRO A 68 -24.70 8.11 -14.74
CA PRO A 68 -24.67 6.63 -14.76
C PRO A 68 -25.77 5.99 -15.63
N THR A 69 -26.81 6.72 -16.02
CA THR A 69 -27.92 6.23 -16.88
C THR A 69 -27.65 6.33 -18.38
N GLU A 70 -26.63 7.09 -18.80
CA GLU A 70 -26.31 7.39 -20.21
C GLU A 70 -24.99 6.75 -20.67
N GLY A 71 -24.57 5.67 -20.01
CA GLY A 71 -23.32 4.97 -20.28
C GLY A 71 -23.21 4.41 -21.70
N GLU A 72 -24.33 4.09 -22.35
CA GLU A 72 -24.35 3.61 -23.74
C GLU A 72 -23.91 4.69 -24.74
N LYS A 73 -24.27 5.96 -24.52
CA LYS A 73 -23.83 7.07 -25.38
C LYS A 73 -22.33 7.31 -25.23
N PHE A 74 -21.80 7.20 -24.02
CA PHE A 74 -20.36 7.29 -23.78
C PHE A 74 -19.57 6.20 -24.52
N LYS A 75 -20.10 4.98 -24.57
CA LYS A 75 -19.52 3.87 -25.34
C LYS A 75 -19.49 4.19 -26.83
N GLN A 76 -20.60 4.68 -27.40
CA GLN A 76 -20.70 5.05 -28.82
C GLN A 76 -19.74 6.19 -29.19
N ILE A 77 -19.64 7.22 -28.33
CA ILE A 77 -18.71 8.34 -28.50
C ILE A 77 -17.24 7.87 -28.49
N SER A 78 -16.91 6.93 -27.59
CA SER A 78 -15.55 6.38 -27.48
C SER A 78 -15.17 5.54 -28.69
N GLN A 79 -16.09 4.69 -29.17
CA GLN A 79 -15.92 3.88 -30.37
C GLN A 79 -15.74 4.75 -31.61
N ALA A 80 -16.58 5.77 -31.78
CA ALA A 80 -16.49 6.71 -32.89
C ALA A 80 -15.13 7.43 -32.92
N TYR A 81 -14.65 7.90 -31.76
CA TYR A 81 -13.34 8.58 -31.69
C TYR A 81 -12.18 7.62 -31.98
N GLU A 82 -12.20 6.38 -31.50
CA GLU A 82 -11.11 5.43 -31.76
C GLU A 82 -10.91 5.18 -33.26
N ILE A 83 -12.02 4.97 -33.98
CA ILE A 83 -12.00 4.70 -35.43
C ILE A 83 -11.58 5.95 -36.21
N LEU A 84 -12.11 7.12 -35.84
CA LEU A 84 -11.83 8.38 -36.55
C LEU A 84 -10.49 9.02 -36.19
N SER A 85 -9.88 8.66 -35.05
CA SER A 85 -8.59 9.21 -34.60
C SER A 85 -7.38 8.61 -35.32
N ASP A 86 -7.46 7.34 -35.75
CA ASP A 86 -6.39 6.69 -36.51
C ASP A 86 -6.62 6.91 -38.02
N PRO A 87 -5.66 7.51 -38.75
CA PRO A 87 -5.82 7.81 -40.17
C PRO A 87 -6.10 6.56 -41.02
N LYS A 88 -5.55 5.39 -40.66
CA LYS A 88 -5.77 4.14 -41.41
C LYS A 88 -7.17 3.57 -41.17
N LYS A 89 -7.64 3.61 -39.93
CA LYS A 89 -9.00 3.13 -39.58
C LYS A 89 -10.07 4.07 -40.14
N ARG A 90 -9.81 5.37 -40.11
CA ARG A 90 -10.67 6.39 -40.73
C ARG A 90 -10.82 6.15 -42.23
N GLU A 91 -9.73 5.90 -42.96
CA GLU A 91 -9.81 5.61 -44.40
C GLU A 91 -10.64 4.36 -44.71
N ILE A 92 -10.48 3.30 -43.90
CA ILE A 92 -11.26 2.05 -44.06
C ILE A 92 -12.74 2.29 -43.78
N TYR A 93 -13.07 3.06 -42.75
CA TYR A 93 -14.44 3.44 -42.42
C TYR A 93 -15.05 4.34 -43.51
N ASP A 94 -14.31 5.33 -44.00
CA ASP A 94 -14.77 6.27 -45.02
C ASP A 94 -15.11 5.56 -46.35
N ARG A 95 -14.32 4.54 -46.71
CA ARG A 95 -14.51 3.71 -47.91
C ARG A 95 -15.55 2.61 -47.72
N GLY A 96 -15.66 2.06 -46.52
CA GLY A 96 -16.30 0.77 -46.27
C GLY A 96 -17.55 0.79 -45.40
N GLY A 97 -17.76 1.84 -44.60
CA GLY A 97 -18.79 1.92 -43.55
C GLY A 97 -18.45 1.07 -42.33
N GLU A 98 -19.36 1.00 -41.35
CA GLU A 98 -19.16 0.26 -40.10
C GLU A 98 -18.90 -1.24 -40.32
N LYS A 99 -19.49 -1.81 -41.39
CA LYS A 99 -19.31 -3.23 -41.77
C LYS A 99 -17.86 -3.58 -42.14
N ALA A 100 -17.14 -2.68 -42.79
CA ALA A 100 -15.75 -2.93 -43.21
C ALA A 100 -14.78 -2.97 -42.01
N ILE A 101 -15.08 -2.22 -40.94
CA ILE A 101 -14.32 -2.27 -39.68
C ILE A 101 -14.60 -3.59 -38.94
N LYS A 102 -15.84 -4.09 -38.96
CA LYS A 102 -16.21 -5.38 -38.35
C LYS A 102 -15.61 -6.58 -39.08
N GLU A 103 -15.55 -6.55 -40.40
CA GLU A 103 -15.00 -7.66 -41.23
C GLU A 103 -13.46 -7.60 -41.34
N GLY A 104 -12.85 -6.41 -41.26
CA GLY A 104 -11.39 -6.21 -41.31
C GLY A 104 -10.64 -6.59 -40.04
N GLY A 105 -11.34 -6.93 -38.94
CA GLY A 105 -10.75 -7.37 -37.67
C GLY A 105 -10.42 -8.87 -37.58
N THR A 106 -10.81 -9.67 -38.57
CA THR A 106 -10.72 -11.14 -38.56
C THR A 106 -9.53 -11.68 -39.34
N GLY A 107 -8.32 -11.30 -38.93
CA GLY A 107 -7.06 -11.83 -39.46
C GLY A 107 -6.27 -12.63 -38.41
N GLY A 108 -6.77 -13.81 -38.01
CA GLY A 108 -6.03 -14.71 -37.11
C GLY A 108 -6.85 -15.84 -36.48
N GLY A 109 -7.06 -16.93 -37.23
CA GLY A 109 -7.26 -18.32 -36.81
C GLY A 109 -8.04 -18.68 -35.52
N GLY A 110 -9.13 -19.43 -35.70
CA GLY A 110 -9.62 -20.41 -34.71
C GLY A 110 -11.11 -20.26 -34.36
N GLY A 111 -11.93 -21.14 -34.92
CA GLY A 111 -13.38 -21.15 -34.72
C GLY A 111 -13.82 -21.47 -33.29
N GLY A 112 -14.91 -20.82 -32.89
CA GLY A 112 -15.66 -21.05 -31.66
C GLY A 112 -16.65 -19.91 -31.48
N GLY A 113 -17.95 -20.21 -31.48
CA GLY A 113 -19.01 -19.20 -31.49
C GLY A 113 -18.95 -18.25 -30.30
N PHE A 114 -19.03 -16.95 -30.58
CA PHE A 114 -19.16 -15.90 -29.57
C PHE A 114 -20.61 -15.40 -29.56
N ALA A 115 -21.34 -15.76 -28.51
CA ALA A 115 -22.55 -15.05 -28.13
C ALA A 115 -22.13 -13.78 -27.35
N SER A 116 -22.75 -12.65 -27.70
CA SER A 116 -22.70 -11.35 -27.01
C SER A 116 -21.56 -10.38 -27.40
N PRO A 117 -21.91 -9.19 -27.96
CA PRO A 117 -20.99 -8.06 -28.20
C PRO A 117 -20.24 -7.50 -26.98
N MET A 118 -20.56 -7.96 -25.76
CA MET A 118 -19.86 -7.58 -24.52
C MET A 118 -18.54 -8.36 -24.35
N ASP A 119 -18.46 -9.64 -24.78
CA ASP A 119 -17.25 -10.45 -24.64
C ASP A 119 -16.13 -10.02 -25.61
N ILE A 120 -16.49 -9.45 -26.76
CA ILE A 120 -15.53 -8.85 -27.69
C ILE A 120 -14.97 -7.53 -27.11
N PHE A 121 -15.77 -6.79 -26.35
CA PHE A 121 -15.32 -5.57 -25.69
C PHE A 121 -14.43 -5.89 -24.47
N ASP A 122 -14.68 -6.96 -23.72
CA ASP A 122 -13.76 -7.42 -22.66
C ASP A 122 -12.47 -8.02 -23.23
N LEU A 123 -12.49 -8.60 -24.43
CA LEU A 123 -11.28 -9.05 -25.12
C LEU A 123 -10.46 -7.87 -25.69
N PHE A 124 -11.12 -6.78 -26.09
CA PHE A 124 -10.50 -5.61 -26.74
C PHE A 124 -10.12 -4.48 -25.76
N PHE A 125 -10.94 -4.21 -24.74
CA PHE A 125 -10.71 -3.23 -23.66
C PHE A 125 -10.25 -3.86 -22.33
N GLY A 126 -10.31 -5.19 -22.18
CA GLY A 126 -10.03 -5.89 -20.92
C GLY A 126 -8.96 -6.98 -20.97
N GLY A 127 -8.17 -7.13 -22.04
CA GLY A 127 -7.16 -8.21 -22.04
C GLY A 127 -6.14 -8.33 -23.18
N GLY A 128 -6.10 -7.39 -24.14
CA GLY A 128 -5.29 -7.54 -25.36
C GLY A 128 -3.99 -6.74 -25.43
N SER A 129 -3.91 -5.57 -24.79
CA SER A 129 -2.65 -4.87 -24.60
C SER A 129 -1.96 -5.45 -23.37
N ARG A 130 -1.30 -6.61 -23.54
CA ARG A 130 -0.07 -6.83 -22.79
C ARG A 130 0.89 -5.74 -23.26
N MET A 131 0.77 -4.58 -22.62
CA MET A 131 1.88 -3.70 -22.33
C MET A 131 3.08 -4.62 -22.22
N HIS A 132 4.11 -4.37 -23.00
CA HIS A 132 5.43 -4.91 -22.75
C HIS A 132 5.82 -4.39 -21.36
N ARG A 133 5.21 -4.97 -20.31
CA ARG A 133 5.54 -4.75 -18.93
C ARG A 133 6.90 -5.39 -18.92
N GLU A 134 7.92 -4.54 -19.09
CA GLU A 134 9.29 -4.86 -18.82
C GLU A 134 9.23 -5.79 -17.61
N ARG A 135 9.64 -7.03 -17.83
CA ARG A 135 9.54 -8.05 -16.79
C ARG A 135 10.52 -7.59 -15.73
N LYS A 136 10.03 -6.82 -14.76
CA LYS A 136 10.81 -6.34 -13.63
C LYS A 136 10.99 -7.49 -12.66
N GLY A 137 12.19 -7.60 -12.12
CA GLY A 137 12.54 -8.49 -11.05
C GLY A 137 11.69 -8.19 -9.81
N LYS A 138 11.66 -9.15 -8.89
CA LYS A 138 10.91 -9.00 -7.64
C LYS A 138 11.56 -7.92 -6.77
N ASN A 139 10.73 -7.09 -6.15
CA ASN A 139 11.22 -6.12 -5.17
C ASN A 139 11.66 -6.85 -3.89
N ILE A 140 12.70 -6.34 -3.25
CA ILE A 140 13.24 -6.88 -2.00
C ILE A 140 12.92 -5.88 -0.89
N VAL A 141 12.35 -6.37 0.22
CA VAL A 141 12.04 -5.54 1.39
C VAL A 141 13.09 -5.76 2.47
N HIS A 142 13.72 -4.69 2.93
CA HIS A 142 14.65 -4.70 4.06
C HIS A 142 14.12 -3.82 5.18
N GLN A 143 14.18 -4.31 6.42
CA GLN A 143 13.85 -3.52 7.60
C GLN A 143 15.14 -2.98 8.21
N ILE A 144 15.17 -1.68 8.53
CA ILE A 144 16.27 -1.06 9.26
C ILE A 144 15.72 -0.50 10.56
N THR A 145 16.22 -1.03 11.68
CA THR A 145 15.90 -0.53 13.01
C THR A 145 16.60 0.81 13.26
N VAL A 146 15.85 1.87 13.49
CA VAL A 146 16.33 3.25 13.69
C VAL A 146 15.97 3.76 15.07
N THR A 147 16.81 4.60 15.66
CA THR A 147 16.50 5.21 16.96
C THR A 147 15.66 6.48 16.81
N LEU A 148 14.96 6.88 17.87
CA LEU A 148 14.18 8.11 17.88
C LEU A 148 15.07 9.35 17.67
N GLU A 149 16.30 9.34 18.21
CA GLU A 149 17.31 10.38 18.02
C GLU A 149 17.74 10.54 16.55
N GLU A 150 17.91 9.43 15.83
CA GLU A 150 18.25 9.45 14.40
C GLU A 150 17.10 10.00 13.56
N LEU A 151 15.85 9.67 13.91
CA LEU A 151 14.66 10.21 13.25
C LEU A 151 14.48 11.71 13.53
N TYR A 152 14.94 12.19 14.68
CA TYR A 152 14.89 13.59 15.06
C TYR A 152 15.99 14.41 14.36
N ASN A 153 17.25 13.96 14.46
CA ASN A 153 18.43 14.67 13.94
C ASN A 153 18.68 14.43 12.45
N GLY A 154 18.10 13.38 11.88
CA GLY A 154 18.49 12.86 10.57
C GLY A 154 19.82 12.12 10.64
N ALA A 155 19.94 11.04 9.88
CA ALA A 155 21.14 10.20 9.88
C ALA A 155 21.37 9.59 8.50
N THR A 156 22.61 9.25 8.19
CA THR A 156 22.93 8.44 7.00
C THR A 156 23.46 7.11 7.46
N ARG A 157 22.75 6.02 7.12
CA ARG A 157 23.13 4.65 7.49
C ARG A 157 23.61 3.88 6.27
N LYS A 158 24.69 3.10 6.45
CA LYS A 158 25.22 2.22 5.40
C LYS A 158 24.69 0.81 5.60
N LEU A 159 23.89 0.31 4.66
CA LEU A 159 23.31 -1.04 4.68
C LEU A 159 24.06 -1.94 3.68
N ALA A 160 24.66 -3.02 4.17
CA ALA A 160 25.27 -4.04 3.30
C ALA A 160 24.21 -5.06 2.87
N VAL A 161 23.73 -4.95 1.63
CA VAL A 161 22.73 -5.86 1.06
C VAL A 161 23.40 -6.90 0.16
N PRO A 162 23.13 -8.21 0.36
CA PRO A 162 23.50 -9.22 -0.62
C PRO A 162 22.61 -9.08 -1.86
N LYS A 163 23.23 -8.85 -3.02
CA LYS A 163 22.56 -8.67 -4.30
C LYS A 163 23.07 -9.69 -5.32
N ASN A 164 22.17 -10.24 -6.11
CA ASN A 164 22.52 -10.99 -7.32
C ASN A 164 22.83 -10.00 -8.45
N THR A 165 24.05 -10.06 -8.99
CA THR A 165 24.48 -9.29 -10.16
C THR A 165 24.73 -10.22 -11.33
N ILE A 166 24.52 -9.73 -12.55
CA ILE A 166 24.85 -10.49 -13.76
C ILE A 166 26.35 -10.76 -13.77
N CYS A 167 26.74 -12.00 -14.06
CA CYS A 167 28.15 -12.38 -14.02
C CYS A 167 28.95 -11.66 -15.11
N ASP A 168 29.86 -10.76 -14.70
CA ASP A 168 30.70 -9.96 -15.60
C ASP A 168 31.49 -10.82 -16.61
N ARG A 169 32.02 -11.98 -16.16
CA ARG A 169 32.83 -12.87 -17.02
C ARG A 169 32.06 -13.53 -18.16
N CYS A 170 30.75 -13.69 -18.04
CA CYS A 170 29.93 -14.34 -19.06
C CYS A 170 28.78 -13.47 -19.58
N GLU A 171 28.63 -12.24 -19.07
CA GLU A 171 27.57 -11.28 -19.41
C GLU A 171 26.18 -11.96 -19.38
N GLY A 172 25.92 -12.78 -18.35
CA GLY A 172 24.63 -13.46 -18.22
C GLY A 172 24.38 -14.64 -19.18
N ARG A 173 25.37 -15.05 -20.00
CA ARG A 173 25.24 -16.19 -20.91
C ARG A 173 25.36 -17.54 -20.21
N GLY A 174 26.17 -17.62 -19.14
CA GLY A 174 26.39 -18.84 -18.34
C GLY A 174 27.51 -19.76 -18.86
N GLY A 175 28.09 -19.45 -20.02
CA GLY A 175 29.19 -20.20 -20.61
C GLY A 175 30.03 -19.35 -21.56
N ARG A 176 31.01 -19.98 -22.22
CA ARG A 176 31.79 -19.32 -23.29
C ARG A 176 30.89 -18.88 -24.44
N LYS A 177 31.32 -17.86 -25.20
CA LYS A 177 30.59 -17.39 -26.40
C LYS A 177 30.40 -18.59 -27.36
N GLY A 178 29.16 -18.85 -27.78
CA GLY A 178 28.81 -19.99 -28.65
C GLY A 178 28.63 -21.35 -27.96
N ALA A 179 28.93 -21.49 -26.66
CA ALA A 179 28.79 -22.76 -25.94
C ALA A 179 27.36 -23.08 -25.48
N VAL A 180 26.42 -22.16 -25.70
CA VAL A 180 25.03 -22.32 -25.32
C VAL A 180 24.29 -23.00 -26.45
N GLN A 181 23.93 -24.27 -26.26
CA GLN A 181 23.21 -25.07 -27.25
C GLN A 181 21.74 -25.19 -26.90
N VAL A 182 20.86 -25.24 -27.91
CA VAL A 182 19.44 -25.51 -27.70
C VAL A 182 19.29 -26.94 -27.20
N CYS A 183 18.42 -27.16 -26.21
CA CYS A 183 18.19 -28.49 -25.68
C CYS A 183 17.43 -29.34 -26.72
N MET A 184 18.08 -30.38 -27.26
CA MET A 184 17.45 -31.28 -28.25
C MET A 184 16.21 -31.98 -27.73
N SER A 185 16.15 -32.31 -26.44
CA SER A 185 15.03 -33.06 -25.86
C SER A 185 13.74 -32.24 -25.69
N CYS A 186 13.80 -30.91 -25.78
CA CYS A 186 12.61 -30.03 -25.76
C CYS A 186 12.63 -28.99 -26.89
N HIS A 187 13.58 -29.06 -27.81
CA HIS A 187 13.79 -28.07 -28.88
C HIS A 187 13.71 -26.60 -28.43
N GLY A 188 14.19 -26.30 -27.22
CA GLY A 188 14.19 -24.93 -26.69
C GLY A 188 12.97 -24.53 -25.87
N THR A 189 11.91 -25.34 -25.82
CA THR A 189 10.67 -25.00 -25.09
C THR A 189 10.78 -25.20 -23.57
N GLY A 190 11.76 -25.98 -23.10
CA GLY A 190 11.95 -26.25 -21.67
C GLY A 190 10.97 -27.26 -21.05
N MET A 191 9.95 -27.68 -21.81
CA MET A 191 8.94 -28.66 -21.37
C MET A 191 8.89 -29.85 -22.32
N GLN A 192 8.53 -31.02 -21.80
CA GLN A 192 8.31 -32.25 -22.53
C GLN A 192 6.88 -32.73 -22.30
N VAL A 193 6.14 -32.93 -23.39
CA VAL A 193 4.80 -33.51 -23.35
C VAL A 193 4.95 -35.02 -23.20
N ARG A 194 4.51 -35.57 -22.07
CA ARG A 194 4.39 -37.02 -21.86
C ARG A 194 2.93 -37.41 -21.99
N VAL A 195 2.65 -38.35 -22.88
CA VAL A 195 1.31 -38.91 -23.04
C VAL A 195 1.12 -40.00 -22.00
N HIS A 196 0.20 -39.81 -21.06
CA HIS A 196 -0.15 -40.81 -20.07
C HIS A 196 -1.49 -41.46 -20.49
N GLN A 197 -1.48 -42.78 -20.71
CA GLN A 197 -2.68 -43.55 -20.98
C GLN A 197 -3.31 -43.94 -19.65
N LEU A 198 -4.40 -43.28 -19.28
CA LEU A 198 -5.15 -43.56 -18.05
C LEU A 198 -6.16 -44.69 -18.28
N LEU A 199 -6.70 -44.80 -19.50
CA LEU A 199 -7.64 -45.85 -19.92
C LEU A 199 -7.41 -46.25 -21.38
N PRO A 200 -7.85 -47.47 -21.79
CA PRO A 200 -7.96 -47.83 -23.20
C PRO A 200 -8.79 -46.79 -23.97
N GLY A 201 -8.18 -46.12 -24.96
CA GLY A 201 -8.84 -45.09 -25.77
C GLY A 201 -8.78 -43.66 -25.22
N MET A 202 -8.25 -43.41 -24.02
CA MET A 202 -8.17 -42.07 -23.43
C MET A 202 -6.72 -41.70 -23.07
N VAL A 203 -6.11 -40.87 -23.92
CA VAL A 203 -4.76 -40.33 -23.74
C VAL A 203 -4.82 -38.92 -23.17
N GLN A 204 -4.19 -38.67 -22.02
CA GLN A 204 -4.01 -37.32 -21.49
C GLN A 204 -2.56 -36.87 -21.75
N GLN A 205 -2.41 -35.74 -22.42
CA GLN A 205 -1.11 -35.11 -22.64
C GLN A 205 -0.74 -34.28 -21.41
N MET A 206 0.25 -34.75 -20.63
CA MET A 206 0.76 -34.03 -19.47
C MET A 206 2.09 -33.36 -19.80
N SER A 207 2.17 -32.04 -19.67
CA SER A 207 3.42 -31.29 -19.83
C SER A 207 4.27 -31.44 -18.57
N THR A 208 5.49 -31.94 -18.72
CA THR A 208 6.47 -32.11 -17.63
C THR A 208 7.71 -31.25 -17.91
N VAL A 209 8.39 -30.74 -16.88
CA VAL A 209 9.63 -30.00 -17.06
C VAL A 209 10.69 -30.89 -17.71
N CYS A 210 11.35 -30.41 -18.77
CA CYS A 210 12.35 -31.19 -19.49
C CYS A 210 13.51 -31.54 -18.54
N HIS A 211 13.72 -32.83 -18.26
CA HIS A 211 14.74 -33.27 -17.29
C HIS A 211 16.17 -32.95 -17.78
N SER A 212 16.37 -32.90 -19.11
CA SER A 212 17.67 -32.64 -19.71
C SER A 212 18.13 -31.18 -19.59
N CYS A 213 17.22 -30.20 -19.58
CA CYS A 213 17.55 -28.78 -19.44
C CYS A 213 16.94 -28.12 -18.18
N GLN A 214 16.23 -28.88 -17.34
CA GLN A 214 15.57 -28.41 -16.12
C GLN A 214 14.72 -27.15 -16.36
N GLY A 215 13.97 -27.12 -17.47
CA GLY A 215 13.12 -25.97 -17.81
C GLY A 215 13.82 -24.80 -18.51
N GLN A 216 15.15 -24.80 -18.65
CA GLN A 216 15.89 -23.64 -19.20
C GLN A 216 15.86 -23.53 -20.73
N GLY A 217 15.45 -24.60 -21.45
CA GLY A 217 15.43 -24.66 -22.92
C GLY A 217 16.81 -24.69 -23.59
N LYS A 218 17.87 -24.26 -22.90
CA LYS A 218 19.26 -24.25 -23.36
C LYS A 218 20.12 -25.12 -22.45
N ARG A 219 21.14 -25.77 -23.02
CA ARG A 219 22.12 -26.58 -22.29
C ARG A 219 23.52 -26.05 -22.56
N ILE A 220 24.36 -26.12 -21.52
CA ILE A 220 25.78 -25.75 -21.58
C ILE A 220 26.57 -26.97 -21.10
N SER A 221 27.53 -27.41 -21.92
CA SER A 221 28.42 -28.53 -21.59
C SER A 221 29.17 -28.21 -20.29
N GLN A 222 29.48 -29.22 -19.47
CA GLN A 222 30.14 -28.99 -18.18
C GLN A 222 31.53 -28.33 -18.33
N LYS A 223 32.22 -28.59 -19.44
CA LYS A 223 33.52 -28.00 -19.77
C LYS A 223 33.42 -26.51 -20.14
N ASP A 224 32.30 -26.10 -20.72
CA ASP A 224 32.10 -24.74 -21.21
C ASP A 224 31.33 -23.82 -20.27
N ARG A 225 30.91 -24.35 -19.10
CA ARG A 225 30.30 -23.55 -18.04
C ARG A 225 31.29 -22.49 -17.57
N CYS A 226 30.77 -21.29 -17.31
CA CYS A 226 31.59 -20.23 -16.75
C CYS A 226 32.12 -20.67 -15.38
N LYS A 227 33.44 -20.59 -15.18
CA LYS A 227 34.09 -20.97 -13.92
C LYS A 227 33.65 -20.11 -12.73
N ALA A 228 33.24 -18.86 -12.96
CA ALA A 228 32.84 -17.95 -11.89
C ALA A 228 31.41 -18.21 -11.39
N CYS A 229 30.43 -18.31 -12.30
CA CYS A 229 29.02 -18.52 -11.91
C CYS A 229 28.57 -19.99 -11.97
N GLY A 230 29.43 -20.91 -12.40
CA GLY A 230 29.12 -22.34 -12.54
C GLY A 230 28.00 -22.66 -13.54
N GLY A 231 27.69 -21.74 -14.45
CA GLY A 231 26.53 -21.84 -15.37
C GLY A 231 25.26 -21.15 -14.89
N ARG A 232 25.24 -20.55 -13.69
CA ARG A 232 24.05 -19.89 -13.11
C ARG A 232 23.79 -18.49 -13.66
N LYS A 233 24.70 -17.91 -14.46
CA LYS A 233 24.61 -16.59 -15.10
C LYS A 233 24.68 -15.38 -14.16
N ILE A 234 24.41 -15.56 -12.86
CA ILE A 234 24.46 -14.54 -11.82
C ILE A 234 25.53 -14.85 -10.77
N LEU A 235 26.00 -13.81 -10.05
CA LEU A 235 26.91 -13.88 -8.91
C LEU A 235 26.29 -13.17 -7.71
N ARG A 236 26.50 -13.70 -6.50
CA ARG A 236 26.12 -13.03 -5.26
C ARG A 236 27.24 -12.08 -4.83
N GLN A 237 26.96 -10.79 -4.77
CA GLN A 237 27.88 -9.76 -4.32
C GLN A 237 27.26 -8.98 -3.15
N LYS A 238 28.08 -8.55 -2.20
CA LYS A 238 27.64 -7.64 -1.13
C LYS A 238 27.82 -6.22 -1.62
N LYS A 239 26.73 -5.46 -1.73
CA LYS A 239 26.76 -4.02 -2.08
C LYS A 239 26.40 -3.20 -0.84
N ILE A 240 27.21 -2.18 -0.56
CA ILE A 240 26.93 -1.23 0.50
C ILE A 240 26.07 -0.11 -0.11
N LEU A 241 24.86 0.05 0.41
CA LEU A 241 23.91 1.08 0.03
C LEU A 241 23.86 2.14 1.12
N GLU A 242 23.91 3.41 0.74
CA GLU A 242 23.78 4.53 1.67
C GLU A 242 22.32 4.96 1.72
N VAL A 243 21.74 4.94 2.92
CA VAL A 243 20.34 5.22 3.18
C VAL A 243 20.27 6.50 3.99
N HIS A 244 19.69 7.53 3.39
CA HIS A 244 19.45 8.81 4.04
C HIS A 244 18.12 8.76 4.80
N ILE A 245 18.18 8.98 6.10
CA ILE A 245 17.03 9.11 6.99
C ILE A 245 16.83 10.59 7.24
N ASP A 246 15.76 11.13 6.67
CA ASP A 246 15.39 12.53 6.82
C ASP A 246 14.80 12.81 8.20
N LYS A 247 14.95 14.05 8.65
CA LYS A 247 14.33 14.54 9.88
C LYS A 247 12.82 14.41 9.81
N GLY A 248 12.23 13.86 10.86
CA GLY A 248 10.78 13.75 11.00
C GLY A 248 10.14 12.58 10.26
N MET A 249 10.94 11.72 9.61
CA MET A 249 10.43 10.48 9.02
C MET A 249 9.65 9.66 10.06
N ARG A 250 8.58 8.99 9.62
CA ARG A 250 7.68 8.22 10.48
C ARG A 250 8.13 6.77 10.59
N ASP A 251 7.71 6.10 11.66
CA ASP A 251 7.81 4.66 11.77
C ASP A 251 7.04 3.97 10.62
N GLY A 252 7.59 2.86 10.11
CA GLY A 252 7.06 2.13 8.96
C GLY A 252 7.19 2.85 7.60
N GLN A 253 7.77 4.05 7.56
CA GLN A 253 7.96 4.80 6.31
C GLN A 253 8.92 4.05 5.38
N LYS A 254 8.60 4.06 4.07
CA LYS A 254 9.33 3.31 3.05
C LYS A 254 10.25 4.23 2.26
N ILE A 255 11.53 3.86 2.17
CA ILE A 255 12.52 4.46 1.28
C ILE A 255 12.75 3.49 0.12
N VAL A 256 12.50 3.93 -1.10
CA VAL A 256 12.62 3.09 -2.30
C VAL A 256 13.92 3.41 -3.02
N LEU A 257 14.78 2.40 -3.17
CA LEU A 257 16.00 2.45 -3.98
C LEU A 257 15.72 1.75 -5.31
N HIS A 258 15.54 2.56 -6.36
CA HIS A 258 15.12 2.06 -7.67
C HIS A 258 16.23 1.28 -8.39
N GLY A 259 15.88 0.14 -8.99
CA GLY A 259 16.81 -0.71 -9.75
C GLY A 259 17.91 -1.38 -8.90
N GLU A 260 17.83 -1.23 -7.57
CA GLU A 260 18.81 -1.81 -6.67
C GLU A 260 18.50 -3.26 -6.27
N GLY A 261 17.39 -3.83 -6.69
CA GLY A 261 17.02 -5.23 -6.45
C GLY A 261 17.91 -6.25 -7.19
N ASP A 262 17.56 -7.53 -7.04
CA ASP A 262 18.26 -8.63 -7.67
C ASP A 262 18.16 -8.58 -9.21
N GLN A 263 19.30 -8.81 -9.88
CA GLN A 263 19.36 -8.87 -11.33
C GLN A 263 19.17 -10.30 -11.81
N GLU A 264 18.34 -10.47 -12.84
CA GLU A 264 18.14 -11.72 -13.56
C GLU A 264 18.37 -11.52 -15.05
N PRO A 265 19.02 -12.46 -15.77
CA PRO A 265 19.25 -12.32 -17.21
C PRO A 265 17.93 -12.21 -17.99
N GLY A 266 17.72 -11.08 -18.67
CA GLY A 266 16.53 -10.82 -19.48
C GLY A 266 15.35 -10.21 -18.70
N LEU A 267 15.55 -9.84 -17.43
CA LEU A 267 14.63 -9.03 -16.64
C LEU A 267 15.32 -7.74 -16.18
N GLU A 268 14.55 -6.67 -16.08
CA GLU A 268 15.03 -5.45 -15.42
C GLU A 268 15.09 -5.69 -13.91
N PRO A 269 16.08 -5.13 -13.18
CA PRO A 269 16.12 -5.28 -11.73
C PRO A 269 14.89 -4.66 -11.06
N GLY A 270 14.42 -5.31 -10.00
CA GLY A 270 13.41 -4.74 -9.12
C GLY A 270 13.97 -3.63 -8.22
N ASP A 271 13.15 -3.14 -7.31
CA ASP A 271 13.53 -2.12 -6.35
C ASP A 271 13.84 -2.72 -4.97
N ILE A 272 14.74 -2.07 -4.23
CA ILE A 272 14.89 -2.34 -2.80
C ILE A 272 14.02 -1.37 -2.03
N ILE A 273 13.10 -1.89 -1.22
CA ILE A 273 12.21 -1.13 -0.37
C ILE A 273 12.72 -1.26 1.05
N ILE A 274 13.21 -0.16 1.60
CA ILE A 274 13.69 -0.09 2.98
C ILE A 274 12.55 0.42 3.84
N VAL A 275 12.12 -0.37 4.81
CA VAL A 275 11.10 0.00 5.79
C VAL A 275 11.82 0.41 7.06
N LEU A 276 11.56 1.63 7.53
CA LEU A 276 12.05 2.10 8.82
C LEU A 276 11.27 1.42 9.94
N ASP A 277 12.00 0.93 10.94
CA ASP A 277 11.47 0.29 12.13
C ASP A 277 11.97 1.06 13.35
N GLN A 278 11.09 1.83 13.99
CA GLN A 278 11.46 2.69 15.11
C GLN A 278 11.68 1.86 16.38
N ARG A 279 12.88 1.95 16.96
CA ARG A 279 13.16 1.37 18.27
C ARG A 279 12.48 2.19 19.36
N ASP A 280 11.89 1.50 20.33
CA ASP A 280 11.37 2.12 21.54
C ASP A 280 12.49 2.83 22.32
N HIS A 281 12.14 4.00 22.86
CA HIS A 281 13.03 4.83 23.67
C HIS A 281 12.57 4.82 25.13
N ALA A 282 13.51 4.77 26.07
CA ALA A 282 13.19 4.58 27.48
C ALA A 282 12.39 5.75 28.09
N GLN A 283 12.66 6.98 27.65
CA GLN A 283 12.04 8.18 28.22
C GLN A 283 10.97 8.83 27.33
N PHE A 284 10.99 8.55 26.03
CA PHE A 284 10.17 9.29 25.06
C PHE A 284 9.38 8.31 24.20
N THR A 285 8.08 8.50 24.14
CA THR A 285 7.18 7.78 23.26
C THR A 285 6.66 8.72 22.20
N ARG A 286 6.93 8.42 20.93
CA ARG A 286 6.45 9.25 19.82
C ARG A 286 5.00 8.94 19.51
N LYS A 287 4.16 9.99 19.45
CA LYS A 287 2.78 9.92 18.96
C LYS A 287 2.58 10.93 17.83
N GLY A 288 2.85 10.49 16.60
CA GLY A 288 2.81 11.35 15.42
C GLY A 288 3.95 12.38 15.42
N GLU A 289 3.61 13.65 15.57
CA GLU A 289 4.56 14.77 15.69
C GLU A 289 4.85 15.11 17.16
N ASP A 290 4.02 14.62 18.08
CA ASP A 290 4.17 14.88 19.50
C ASP A 290 5.09 13.84 20.15
N LEU A 291 5.86 14.27 21.15
CA LEU A 291 6.63 13.41 22.04
C LEU A 291 5.91 13.32 23.37
N ILE A 292 5.80 12.11 23.91
CA ILE A 292 5.19 11.87 25.22
C ILE A 292 6.28 11.36 26.15
N MET A 293 6.36 11.91 27.35
CA MET A 293 7.24 11.39 28.39
C MET A 293 6.51 11.33 29.73
N SER A 294 6.97 10.41 30.59
CA SER A 294 6.51 10.32 31.97
C SER A 294 7.56 10.91 32.88
N MET A 295 7.16 11.82 33.77
CA MET A 295 8.01 12.41 34.78
C MET A 295 7.45 12.08 36.15
N GLU A 296 8.30 11.55 37.02
CA GLU A 296 7.99 11.34 38.42
C GLU A 296 8.39 12.57 39.22
N LEU A 297 7.47 13.07 40.04
CA LEU A 297 7.70 14.20 40.95
C LEU A 297 7.46 13.76 42.38
N GLN A 298 8.23 14.31 43.31
CA GLN A 298 7.92 14.16 44.72
C GLN A 298 6.71 15.03 45.10
N LEU A 299 5.98 14.64 46.15
CA LEU A 299 4.84 15.44 46.64
C LEU A 299 5.22 16.90 46.93
N VAL A 300 6.40 17.14 47.50
CA VAL A 300 6.90 18.51 47.78
C VAL A 300 7.12 19.29 46.48
N GLU A 301 7.66 18.64 45.44
CA GLU A 301 7.91 19.25 44.13
C GLU A 301 6.61 19.59 43.39
N ALA A 302 5.61 18.73 43.53
CA ALA A 302 4.28 18.93 42.96
C ALA A 302 3.50 20.09 43.61
N LEU A 303 3.77 20.38 44.90
CA LEU A 303 3.10 21.45 45.66
C LEU A 303 3.87 22.78 45.66
N CYS A 304 5.19 22.72 45.89
CA CYS A 304 6.05 23.90 46.07
C CYS A 304 6.71 24.37 44.77
N GLY A 305 6.47 23.67 43.65
CA GLY A 305 7.14 23.92 42.38
C GLY A 305 8.50 23.21 42.29
N PHE A 306 9.00 23.07 41.06
CA PHE A 306 10.24 22.35 40.80
C PHE A 306 10.98 22.94 39.60
N LYS A 307 12.26 22.59 39.49
CA LYS A 307 13.10 22.88 38.33
C LYS A 307 13.86 21.61 37.96
N ASN A 308 13.41 20.90 36.93
CA ASN A 308 13.99 19.63 36.53
C ASN A 308 14.63 19.74 35.13
N PRO A 309 15.95 19.52 34.97
CA PRO A 309 16.60 19.51 33.67
C PRO A 309 16.36 18.16 32.96
N ILE A 310 15.86 18.22 31.72
CA ILE A 310 15.63 17.05 30.86
C ILE A 310 16.57 17.10 29.66
N GLN A 311 17.15 15.96 29.30
CA GLN A 311 17.90 15.82 28.06
C GLN A 311 16.95 15.57 26.88
N THR A 312 16.99 16.46 25.89
CA THR A 312 16.25 16.33 24.64
C THR A 312 16.99 15.41 23.65
N LEU A 313 16.31 14.97 22.59
CA LEU A 313 16.87 14.15 21.50
C LEU A 313 17.99 14.86 20.70
N ASP A 314 18.13 16.18 20.87
CA ASP A 314 19.21 17.01 20.31
C ASP A 314 20.47 17.05 21.21
N ASN A 315 20.48 16.34 22.35
CA ASN A 315 21.44 16.50 23.44
C ASN A 315 21.44 17.90 24.08
N ARG A 316 20.38 18.69 23.88
CA ARG A 316 20.17 19.97 24.60
C ARG A 316 19.48 19.70 25.94
N THR A 317 19.84 20.47 26.97
CA THR A 317 19.17 20.41 28.27
C THR A 317 18.01 21.39 28.31
N LEU A 318 16.78 20.89 28.42
CA LEU A 318 15.57 21.68 28.61
C LEU A 318 15.25 21.76 30.11
N LEU A 319 15.24 22.96 30.68
CA LEU A 319 14.87 23.16 32.08
C LEU A 319 13.35 23.34 32.19
N ILE A 320 12.67 22.34 32.74
CA ILE A 320 11.23 22.42 32.98
C ILE A 320 11.01 22.99 34.37
N THR A 321 10.23 24.08 34.43
CA THR A 321 9.99 24.81 35.66
C THR A 321 8.51 24.92 35.94
N SER A 322 8.11 24.58 37.16
CA SER A 322 6.81 24.93 37.72
C SER A 322 7.00 26.04 38.76
N HIS A 323 6.15 27.05 38.73
CA HIS A 323 6.20 28.15 39.68
C HIS A 323 5.63 27.70 41.03
N PRO A 324 6.20 28.16 42.17
CA PRO A 324 5.63 27.88 43.48
C PRO A 324 4.17 28.34 43.57
N GLY A 325 3.27 27.43 43.96
CA GLY A 325 1.82 27.67 44.00
C GLY A 325 1.06 27.13 42.78
N GLU A 326 1.74 26.74 41.69
CA GLU A 326 1.12 25.97 40.62
C GLU A 326 1.11 24.48 40.98
N LEU A 327 -0.07 24.00 41.37
CA LEU A 327 -0.28 22.61 41.81
C LEU A 327 -0.31 21.65 40.64
N ILE A 328 0.52 20.61 40.68
CA ILE A 328 0.47 19.49 39.73
C ILE A 328 -0.22 18.31 40.39
N ARG A 329 -1.31 17.87 39.77
CA ARG A 329 -2.09 16.72 40.26
C ARG A 329 -1.46 15.41 39.77
N PRO A 330 -1.60 14.31 40.53
CA PRO A 330 -1.25 12.99 40.02
C PRO A 330 -2.03 12.70 38.72
N GLY A 331 -1.32 12.32 37.65
CA GLY A 331 -1.91 12.08 36.33
C GLY A 331 -2.15 13.33 35.50
N ASP A 332 -1.78 14.52 35.98
CA ASP A 332 -1.87 15.75 35.20
C ASP A 332 -0.94 15.71 33.99
N THR A 333 -1.31 16.43 32.94
CA THR A 333 -0.60 16.43 31.66
C THR A 333 -0.34 17.86 31.22
N LYS A 334 0.94 18.25 31.14
CA LYS A 334 1.34 19.58 30.62
C LYS A 334 2.07 19.41 29.29
N CYS A 335 2.10 20.47 28.49
CA CYS A 335 2.79 20.46 27.21
C CYS A 335 3.77 21.63 27.07
N VAL A 336 4.94 21.34 26.48
CA VAL A 336 5.91 22.32 26.02
C VAL A 336 5.81 22.42 24.50
N LEU A 337 5.51 23.61 24.00
CA LEU A 337 5.37 23.86 22.57
C LEU A 337 6.74 23.80 21.88
N ASN A 338 6.76 23.35 20.62
CA ASN A 338 7.95 23.28 19.75
C ASN A 338 9.12 22.37 20.23
N GLU A 339 8.90 21.52 21.22
CA GLU A 339 9.90 20.54 21.69
C GLU A 339 9.50 19.08 21.37
N GLY A 340 8.59 18.87 20.42
CA GLY A 340 8.23 17.56 19.87
C GLY A 340 9.10 17.14 18.67
N MET A 341 8.62 16.15 17.89
CA MET A 341 9.31 15.69 16.69
C MET A 341 9.24 16.74 15.56
N PRO A 342 10.29 16.86 14.72
CA PRO A 342 10.22 17.67 13.51
C PRO A 342 9.24 17.08 12.50
N THR A 343 8.59 17.95 11.73
CA THR A 343 7.65 17.55 10.68
C THR A 343 8.41 17.12 9.42
N TYR A 344 8.03 15.97 8.84
CA TYR A 344 8.68 15.48 7.62
C TYR A 344 8.55 16.51 6.49
N ARG A 345 9.67 16.78 5.79
CA ARG A 345 9.84 17.84 4.77
C ARG A 345 9.81 19.29 5.29
N ARG A 346 9.40 19.52 6.54
CA ARG A 346 9.40 20.85 7.19
C ARG A 346 10.16 20.77 8.52
N PRO A 347 11.51 20.69 8.47
CA PRO A 347 12.31 20.45 9.67
C PRO A 347 12.31 21.61 10.68
N PHE A 348 11.83 22.79 10.29
CA PHE A 348 11.71 23.96 11.17
C PHE A 348 10.43 23.94 12.02
N GLU A 349 9.42 23.17 11.60
CA GLU A 349 8.16 22.99 12.35
C GLU A 349 8.29 21.74 13.24
N LYS A 350 8.17 21.93 14.55
CA LYS A 350 8.23 20.85 15.54
C LYS A 350 6.89 20.70 16.24
N GLY A 351 6.54 19.48 16.61
CA GLY A 351 5.38 19.20 17.45
C GLY A 351 5.58 19.66 18.90
N ARG A 352 4.75 19.15 19.80
CA ARG A 352 4.83 19.45 21.24
C ARG A 352 5.42 18.28 22.04
N LEU A 353 6.07 18.60 23.15
CA LEU A 353 6.43 17.64 24.18
C LEU A 353 5.31 17.61 25.22
N ILE A 354 4.69 16.46 25.40
CA ILE A 354 3.62 16.18 26.35
C ILE A 354 4.25 15.42 27.52
N ILE A 355 4.04 15.93 28.73
CA ILE A 355 4.62 15.37 29.95
C ILE A 355 3.48 14.91 30.84
N HIS A 356 3.45 13.62 31.13
CA HIS A 356 2.58 13.05 32.13
C HIS A 356 3.29 13.04 33.48
N PHE A 357 2.65 13.66 34.48
CA PHE A 357 3.20 13.73 35.82
C PHE A 357 2.64 12.61 36.70
N SER A 358 3.54 11.82 37.28
CA SER A 358 3.22 10.88 38.34
C SER A 358 3.78 11.42 39.66
N VAL A 359 2.92 11.59 40.67
CA VAL A 359 3.35 12.09 41.98
C VAL A 359 3.63 10.91 42.89
N VAL A 360 4.88 10.78 43.33
CA VAL A 360 5.31 9.76 44.27
C VAL A 360 5.09 10.27 45.69
N PHE A 361 4.21 9.61 46.41
CA PHE A 361 3.96 9.87 47.83
C PHE A 361 5.11 9.29 48.69
N PRO A 362 5.43 9.93 49.82
CA PRO A 362 6.38 9.38 50.77
C PRO A 362 5.88 8.05 51.33
N LYS A 363 6.82 7.22 51.83
CA LYS A 363 6.50 5.91 52.43
C LYS A 363 5.57 6.06 53.63
N ALA A 364 4.82 5.01 53.95
CA ALA A 364 4.03 4.95 55.18
C ALA A 364 4.89 5.28 56.42
N ASN A 365 4.31 6.00 57.38
CA ASN A 365 4.98 6.47 58.60
C ASN A 365 6.19 7.39 58.38
N PHE A 366 6.23 8.17 57.29
CA PHE A 366 7.37 9.07 57.02
C PHE A 366 7.52 10.22 58.04
N LEU A 367 6.46 10.56 58.78
CA LEU A 367 6.47 11.59 59.81
C LEU A 367 5.95 11.04 61.14
N PRO A 368 6.53 11.48 62.27
CA PRO A 368 5.97 11.20 63.59
C PRO A 368 4.68 11.98 63.84
N GLU A 369 3.78 11.44 64.66
CA GLU A 369 2.41 11.95 64.88
C GLU A 369 2.34 13.44 65.26
N HIS A 370 3.30 13.94 66.03
CA HIS A 370 3.33 15.36 66.43
C HIS A 370 3.52 16.31 65.24
N LYS A 371 4.22 15.88 64.18
CA LYS A 371 4.39 16.67 62.94
C LYS A 371 3.25 16.48 61.95
N LEU A 372 2.47 15.41 62.07
CA LEU A 372 1.26 15.23 61.25
C LEU A 372 0.22 16.31 61.57
N LYS A 373 0.10 16.71 62.84
CA LYS A 373 -0.74 17.85 63.25
C LYS A 373 -0.30 19.19 62.66
N GLU A 374 0.99 19.37 62.38
CA GLU A 374 1.49 20.55 61.67
C GLU A 374 1.13 20.49 60.18
N LEU A 375 1.23 19.31 59.56
CA LEU A 375 0.83 19.07 58.18
C LEU A 375 -0.67 19.34 57.95
N GLU A 376 -1.52 18.92 58.90
CA GLU A 376 -2.97 19.17 58.87
C GLU A 376 -3.32 20.66 58.81
N ARG A 377 -2.47 21.56 59.35
CA ARG A 377 -2.69 23.02 59.26
C ARG A 377 -2.48 23.59 57.86
N TYR A 378 -1.69 22.91 57.02
CA TYR A 378 -1.36 23.36 55.66
C TYR A 378 -2.24 22.72 54.59
N LEU A 379 -2.99 21.67 54.93
CA LEU A 379 -3.90 20.95 54.05
C LEU A 379 -5.35 21.40 54.29
N PRO A 380 -6.26 21.21 53.32
CA PRO A 380 -7.68 21.49 53.52
C PRO A 380 -8.24 20.66 54.68
N GLU A 381 -9.21 21.24 55.40
CA GLU A 381 -9.89 20.59 56.53
C GLU A 381 -10.51 19.27 56.09
N LYS A 382 -10.47 18.28 56.98
CA LYS A 382 -11.17 17.01 56.78
C LYS A 382 -12.65 17.35 56.69
N MET A 383 -13.30 16.91 55.62
CA MET A 383 -14.76 16.95 55.58
C MET A 383 -15.26 15.97 56.63
N ASP A 384 -15.92 16.48 57.67
CA ASP A 384 -16.62 15.64 58.62
C ASP A 384 -17.70 14.87 57.85
N ALA A 385 -17.62 13.55 57.89
CA ALA A 385 -18.69 12.72 57.37
C ALA A 385 -19.93 13.00 58.22
N GLU A 386 -21.03 13.44 57.61
CA GLU A 386 -22.32 13.56 58.29
C GLU A 386 -22.65 12.20 58.91
N GLN A 387 -22.55 12.12 60.24
CA GLN A 387 -23.01 10.95 60.97
C GLN A 387 -24.54 10.95 60.88
N PRO A 388 -25.18 9.88 60.41
CA PRO A 388 -26.63 9.81 60.38
C PRO A 388 -27.18 9.92 61.81
N ASP A 389 -28.01 10.92 62.08
CA ASP A 389 -28.51 11.32 63.41
C ASP A 389 -29.39 10.26 64.14
N SER A 390 -29.55 9.04 63.63
CA SER A 390 -30.55 8.11 64.18
C SER A 390 -30.37 6.62 63.87
N MET A 391 -29.19 6.04 64.11
CA MET A 391 -29.07 4.57 64.18
C MET A 391 -28.19 4.17 65.37
N ASP A 392 -28.70 3.24 66.18
CA ASP A 392 -28.06 2.72 67.39
C ASP A 392 -26.60 2.32 67.11
N ASP A 393 -25.68 2.70 68.01
CA ASP A 393 -24.23 2.44 67.90
C ASP A 393 -23.88 0.96 67.71
N ASP A 394 -24.81 0.05 68.06
CA ASP A 394 -24.68 -1.40 67.92
C ASP A 394 -24.77 -1.91 66.46
N LEU A 395 -25.02 -1.04 65.47
CA LEU A 395 -25.08 -1.41 64.04
C LEU A 395 -23.83 -1.03 63.21
N TYR A 396 -22.81 -0.40 63.80
CA TYR A 396 -21.58 -0.09 63.07
C TYR A 396 -20.67 -1.32 62.94
N ILE A 397 -20.47 -1.79 61.72
CA ILE A 397 -19.40 -2.74 61.40
C ILE A 397 -18.16 -1.91 61.07
N TYR A 398 -17.21 -1.84 62.01
CA TYR A 398 -15.90 -1.29 61.72
C TYR A 398 -15.17 -2.22 60.76
N ALA A 399 -14.82 -1.70 59.58
CA ALA A 399 -14.02 -2.39 58.60
C ALA A 399 -12.65 -1.71 58.54
N ASP A 400 -11.63 -2.39 59.06
CA ASP A 400 -10.25 -1.97 58.86
C ASP A 400 -9.86 -2.20 57.40
N LEU A 401 -9.14 -1.25 56.81
CA LEU A 401 -8.61 -1.38 55.46
C LEU A 401 -7.38 -2.27 55.50
N GLU A 402 -7.47 -3.43 54.85
CA GLU A 402 -6.33 -4.32 54.60
C GLU A 402 -5.77 -4.10 53.19
N ASP A 403 -4.46 -4.30 53.03
CA ASP A 403 -3.83 -4.29 51.71
C ASP A 403 -4.43 -5.39 50.84
N CYS A 404 -4.94 -5.02 49.67
CA CYS A 404 -5.54 -5.96 48.73
C CYS A 404 -4.45 -6.78 48.01
N ASP A 405 -3.97 -7.85 48.66
CA ASP A 405 -2.99 -8.77 48.09
C ASP A 405 -3.65 -9.76 47.12
N PHE A 406 -3.85 -9.32 45.88
CA PHE A 406 -4.54 -10.11 44.83
C PHE A 406 -3.84 -11.44 44.48
N GLU A 407 -2.56 -11.62 44.82
CA GLU A 407 -1.84 -12.87 44.57
C GLU A 407 -2.21 -13.99 45.55
N ASN A 408 -2.60 -13.65 46.79
CA ASN A 408 -2.82 -14.63 47.85
C ASN A 408 -4.21 -15.29 47.79
N ARG A 409 -5.15 -14.70 47.04
CA ARG A 409 -6.54 -15.16 46.92
C ARG A 409 -6.70 -16.50 46.16
N ARG A 410 -5.67 -16.95 45.43
CA ARG A 410 -5.70 -18.26 44.74
C ARG A 410 -5.52 -19.45 45.69
N ARG A 411 -4.94 -19.27 46.88
CA ARG A 411 -4.78 -20.37 47.85
C ARG A 411 -6.07 -20.67 48.61
N TYR A 412 -6.87 -19.65 48.93
CA TYR A 412 -8.10 -19.81 49.70
C TYR A 412 -9.30 -20.36 48.92
N ARG A 413 -9.26 -20.38 47.58
CA ARG A 413 -10.38 -20.91 46.77
C ARG A 413 -10.40 -22.45 46.70
N ASN A 414 -9.31 -23.11 47.09
CA ASN A 414 -9.19 -24.58 47.00
C ASN A 414 -9.62 -25.32 48.28
N GLU A 415 -9.99 -24.62 49.35
CA GLU A 415 -10.29 -25.25 50.66
C GLU A 415 -11.78 -25.31 50.99
N CYS A 416 -12.66 -24.72 50.16
CA CYS A 416 -14.11 -24.64 50.43
C CYS A 416 -14.99 -25.61 49.61
N TYR A 417 -14.45 -26.74 49.14
CA TYR A 417 -15.21 -27.79 48.43
C TYR A 417 -15.21 -29.12 49.19
N TYR A 418 -15.59 -29.13 50.47
CA TYR A 418 -16.08 -30.32 51.18
C TYR A 418 -16.91 -29.86 52.39
N MET A 419 -18.19 -29.55 52.18
CA MET A 419 -19.19 -29.57 53.25
C MET A 419 -20.40 -30.30 52.68
N ASP A 420 -20.68 -31.46 53.26
CA ASP A 420 -21.64 -32.48 52.85
C ASP A 420 -23.08 -31.94 52.71
N GLU A 421 -23.69 -32.17 51.56
CA GLU A 421 -25.14 -32.09 51.35
C GLU A 421 -25.75 -33.45 51.72
N ASP A 422 -26.16 -33.65 52.98
CA ASP A 422 -27.09 -34.71 53.35
C ASP A 422 -27.79 -34.32 54.66
N ASP A 423 -28.88 -33.54 54.56
CA ASP A 423 -29.94 -33.52 55.59
C ASP A 423 -31.22 -32.81 55.07
N TYR A 424 -32.06 -33.56 54.35
CA TYR A 424 -33.49 -33.23 54.21
C TYR A 424 -34.39 -34.47 54.39
N ALA A 425 -35.09 -34.43 55.53
CA ALA A 425 -36.34 -35.07 55.95
C ALA A 425 -37.08 -36.02 54.98
N THR A 426 -37.29 -37.27 55.43
CA THR A 426 -38.42 -38.11 55.00
C THR A 426 -39.48 -38.14 56.11
N THR A 427 -40.68 -37.65 55.81
CA THR A 427 -41.88 -37.78 56.66
C THR A 427 -42.73 -38.96 56.17
N GLY A 428 -43.23 -39.77 57.11
CA GLY A 428 -44.41 -40.62 56.86
C GLY A 428 -44.47 -41.91 57.67
N GLY A 429 -45.42 -42.01 58.61
CA GLY A 429 -45.87 -43.29 59.15
C GLY A 429 -46.46 -43.25 60.56
N VAL A 430 -47.75 -42.92 60.66
CA VAL A 430 -48.55 -42.98 61.90
C VAL A 430 -48.86 -44.44 62.26
N GLN A 431 -48.67 -44.81 63.53
CA GLN A 431 -49.08 -46.10 64.11
C GLN A 431 -50.60 -46.18 64.28
N CYS A 432 -51.20 -47.32 63.91
CA CYS A 432 -52.45 -47.82 64.48
C CYS A 432 -52.33 -49.33 64.75
N GLN A 433 -52.59 -49.73 65.99
CA GLN A 433 -52.80 -51.13 66.41
C GLN A 433 -54.18 -51.62 65.96
N THR A 434 -54.30 -52.90 65.65
CA THR A 434 -55.39 -53.75 66.17
C THR A 434 -55.07 -55.24 65.96
N SER A 435 -55.21 -55.97 67.08
CA SER A 435 -55.56 -57.39 67.27
C SER A 435 -54.74 -58.49 66.60
#